data_AF-A0A378B957-F1
#
_entry.id   AF-A0A378B957-F1
#
_cell.length_a   1.000
_cell.length_b   1.000
_cell.length_c   1.000
_cell.angle_alpha   90.00
_cell.angle_beta   90.00
_cell.angle_gamma   90.00
#
_symmetry.space_group_name_H-M   'P 1'
#
loop_
_entity.id
_entity.type
_entity.pdbx_description
1 polymer ?
#
loop_
_entity_poly.entity_id
_entity_poly.type
_entity_poly.pdbx_seq_one_letter_code
_entity_poly.pdbx_strand_id
1 'polypeptide(L)'
;MSSGRARPLDHPGTPWLYKDNRFDTPSGKGQLFATAWRAPAERPDDEWPLVLCTVREVGHYSCRSMTGNCAALQSLADEPGRVQMNPADAQRLGSADKQLVWVSSRRGKVISRADLSDRINPGAVYMTYQWWVGACNELTQDNLDPISKTPETKYCAVKVEAIADQQWAERYAWTAYSDMKARLKAAADV
;
A
#
# COMPACT_ATOMS: atom_id res chain seq x y z
N MET A 1 2.63 -34.10 -6.74
CA MET A 1 3.09 -33.92 -5.35
C MET A 1 4.57 -34.26 -5.32
N SER A 2 5.47 -33.27 -5.24
CA SER A 2 6.88 -33.54 -4.96
C SER A 2 6.93 -34.27 -3.62
N SER A 3 7.65 -35.39 -3.55
CA SER A 3 7.92 -36.02 -2.26
C SER A 3 8.83 -35.07 -1.49
N GLY A 4 8.22 -34.15 -0.75
CA GLY A 4 8.86 -33.40 0.32
C GLY A 4 9.30 -34.40 1.39
N ARG A 5 10.41 -35.11 1.14
CA ARG A 5 11.09 -35.82 2.20
C ARG A 5 11.62 -34.74 3.13
N ALA A 6 11.07 -34.69 4.34
CA ALA A 6 11.67 -33.94 5.42
C ALA A 6 13.16 -34.30 5.48
N ARG A 7 14.02 -33.30 5.33
CA ARG A 7 15.45 -33.50 5.51
C ARG A 7 15.71 -33.81 6.98
N PRO A 8 16.60 -34.75 7.30
CA PRO A 8 16.95 -35.03 8.69
C PRO A 8 17.62 -33.78 9.31
N LEU A 9 17.49 -33.65 10.64
CA LEU A 9 17.89 -32.46 11.41
C LEU A 9 19.39 -32.11 11.28
N ASP A 10 20.21 -33.08 10.90
CA ASP A 10 21.64 -32.98 10.69
C ASP A 10 22.04 -32.63 9.24
N HIS A 11 21.07 -32.45 8.33
CA HIS A 11 21.37 -32.10 6.95
C HIS A 11 21.98 -30.68 6.89
N PRO A 12 23.19 -30.48 6.33
CA PRO A 12 23.93 -29.20 6.35
C PRO A 12 23.32 -28.09 5.47
N GLY A 13 22.08 -28.24 5.02
CA GLY A 13 21.51 -27.47 3.90
C GLY A 13 22.19 -27.76 2.55
N THR A 14 21.65 -27.17 1.48
CA THR A 14 22.33 -27.13 0.18
C THR A 14 22.73 -25.68 -0.07
N PRO A 15 24.02 -25.35 -0.27
CA PRO A 15 24.47 -23.96 -0.37
C PRO A 15 23.97 -23.25 -1.63
N TRP A 16 23.59 -24.00 -2.67
CA TRP A 16 23.15 -23.47 -3.95
C TRP A 16 21.82 -24.09 -4.36
N LEU A 17 20.94 -23.29 -4.96
CA LEU A 17 19.73 -23.77 -5.62
C LEU A 17 20.09 -24.53 -6.92
N TYR A 18 19.24 -25.48 -7.30
CA TYR A 18 19.33 -26.21 -8.57
C TYR A 18 20.67 -26.92 -8.82
N LYS A 19 21.26 -27.50 -7.76
CA LYS A 19 22.47 -28.32 -7.85
C LYS A 19 22.35 -29.31 -9.02
N ASP A 20 23.44 -29.44 -9.79
CA ASP A 20 23.52 -30.30 -10.98
C ASP A 20 22.55 -29.87 -12.12
N ASN A 21 22.15 -28.60 -12.16
CA ASN A 21 21.22 -28.02 -13.15
C ASN A 21 19.83 -28.70 -13.13
N ARG A 22 19.35 -29.11 -11.94
CA ARG A 22 18.07 -29.81 -11.78
C ARG A 22 17.08 -29.01 -10.94
N PHE A 23 15.89 -28.80 -11.48
CA PHE A 23 14.76 -28.20 -10.76
C PHE A 23 14.01 -29.24 -9.92
N ASP A 24 13.35 -28.80 -8.86
CA ASP A 24 12.44 -29.61 -8.04
C ASP A 24 11.05 -29.73 -8.74
N THR A 25 11.08 -30.20 -9.98
CA THR A 25 9.91 -30.52 -10.79
C THR A 25 9.98 -31.98 -11.22
N PRO A 26 8.85 -32.65 -11.55
CA PRO A 26 8.88 -34.05 -11.98
C PRO A 26 9.81 -34.34 -13.16
N SER A 27 10.04 -33.36 -14.04
CA SER A 27 10.94 -33.49 -15.20
C SER A 27 12.38 -33.06 -14.92
N GLY A 28 12.68 -32.50 -13.75
CA GLY A 28 13.97 -31.89 -13.44
C GLY A 28 14.27 -30.59 -14.18
N LYS A 29 13.33 -30.06 -14.98
CA LYS A 29 13.49 -28.84 -15.81
C LYS A 29 12.60 -27.71 -15.30
N GLY A 30 12.98 -26.46 -15.59
CA GLY A 30 12.14 -25.30 -15.36
C GLY A 30 10.87 -25.36 -16.22
N GLN A 31 9.74 -24.92 -15.66
CA GLN A 31 8.46 -24.91 -16.37
C GLN A 31 8.16 -23.48 -16.83
N LEU A 32 8.19 -23.27 -18.15
CA LEU A 32 7.74 -22.01 -18.75
C LEU A 32 6.22 -22.06 -18.93
N PHE A 33 5.54 -21.01 -18.49
CA PHE A 33 4.09 -20.90 -18.55
C PHE A 33 3.68 -19.45 -18.81
N ALA A 34 2.69 -19.25 -19.66
CA ALA A 34 2.14 -17.94 -19.98
C ALA A 34 0.62 -18.06 -20.19
N THR A 35 -0.08 -16.94 -19.99
CA THR A 35 -1.52 -16.84 -20.18
C THR A 35 -1.85 -15.61 -21.01
N ALA A 36 -3.08 -15.56 -21.54
CA ALA A 36 -3.59 -14.33 -22.14
C ALA A 36 -3.65 -13.21 -21.08
N TRP A 37 -3.32 -11.99 -21.50
CA TRP A 37 -3.44 -10.81 -20.64
C TRP A 37 -4.89 -10.58 -20.22
N ARG A 38 -5.07 -10.07 -18.99
CA ARG A 38 -6.37 -9.68 -18.43
C ARG A 38 -6.24 -8.31 -17.80
N ALA A 39 -7.24 -7.47 -18.00
CA ALA A 39 -7.32 -6.17 -17.34
C ALA A 39 -7.52 -6.33 -15.82
N PRO A 40 -7.11 -5.31 -15.02
CA PRO A 40 -7.50 -5.20 -13.61
C PRO A 40 -9.02 -5.29 -13.43
N ALA A 41 -9.46 -5.82 -12.28
CA ALA A 41 -10.87 -6.04 -12.00
C ALA A 41 -11.64 -4.70 -11.89
N GLU A 42 -11.00 -3.67 -11.36
CA GLU A 42 -11.52 -2.32 -11.28
C GLU A 42 -10.68 -1.38 -12.15
N ARG A 43 -11.34 -0.57 -12.99
CA ARG A 43 -10.68 0.43 -13.84
C ARG A 43 -11.17 1.84 -13.50
N PRO A 44 -10.33 2.86 -13.71
CA PRO A 44 -10.77 4.25 -13.64
C PRO A 44 -11.97 4.52 -14.56
N ASP A 45 -12.81 5.42 -14.12
CA ASP A 45 -13.94 5.98 -14.86
C ASP A 45 -14.05 7.49 -14.59
N ASP A 46 -15.13 8.13 -15.05
CA ASP A 46 -15.31 9.57 -14.92
C ASP A 46 -15.45 10.02 -13.45
N GLU A 47 -15.89 9.16 -12.54
CA GLU A 47 -16.09 9.48 -11.12
C GLU A 47 -14.83 9.19 -10.28
N TRP A 48 -14.08 8.14 -10.62
CA TRP A 48 -12.79 7.77 -10.02
C TRP A 48 -11.69 7.68 -11.10
N PRO A 49 -11.15 8.84 -11.55
CA PRO A 49 -10.32 8.92 -12.75
C PRO A 49 -8.87 8.51 -12.56
N LEU A 50 -8.43 8.21 -11.33
CA LEU A 50 -7.04 7.90 -11.02
C LEU A 50 -6.87 6.44 -10.58
N VAL A 51 -5.71 5.87 -10.84
CA VAL A 51 -5.31 4.56 -10.31
C VAL A 51 -4.53 4.74 -9.01
N LEU A 52 -5.02 4.16 -7.92
CA LEU A 52 -4.25 3.95 -6.70
C LEU A 52 -3.40 2.68 -6.81
N CYS A 53 -2.10 2.82 -6.57
CA CYS A 53 -1.18 1.71 -6.32
C CYS A 53 -0.62 1.78 -4.90
N THR A 54 -0.84 0.73 -4.11
CA THR A 54 -0.28 0.66 -2.75
C THR A 54 1.17 0.21 -2.75
N VAL A 55 2.03 0.97 -2.09
CA VAL A 55 3.48 0.73 -2.00
C VAL A 55 3.95 0.75 -0.55
N ARG A 56 5.28 0.75 -0.34
CA ARG A 56 5.92 0.86 0.97
C ARG A 56 6.88 2.05 0.94
N GLU A 57 7.22 2.58 2.11
CA GLU A 57 8.26 3.61 2.24
C GLU A 57 9.40 3.16 3.15
N VAL A 58 10.55 3.81 3.02
CA VAL A 58 11.70 3.60 3.90
C VAL A 58 11.45 4.27 5.26
N GLY A 59 11.89 3.64 6.35
CA GLY A 59 11.76 4.19 7.71
C GLY A 59 10.54 3.68 8.47
N HIS A 60 9.52 3.15 7.80
CA HIS A 60 8.39 2.46 8.42
C HIS A 60 8.13 1.09 7.82
N TYR A 61 7.70 0.15 8.66
CA TYR A 61 7.50 -1.24 8.25
C TYR A 61 6.08 -1.73 8.54
N SER A 62 5.38 -2.10 7.47
CA SER A 62 4.09 -2.80 7.49
C SER A 62 3.11 -2.18 8.49
N CYS A 63 2.77 -2.89 9.57
CA CYS A 63 1.79 -2.44 10.56
C CYS A 63 2.20 -1.15 11.32
N ARG A 64 3.48 -0.75 11.28
CA ARG A 64 4.03 0.40 12.03
C ARG A 64 3.94 0.27 13.56
N SER A 65 3.40 -0.82 14.10
CA SER A 65 3.35 -1.10 15.55
C SER A 65 4.72 -1.21 16.23
N MET A 66 5.77 -1.60 15.49
CA MET A 66 7.14 -1.55 15.99
C MET A 66 7.82 -0.24 15.61
N THR A 67 7.92 0.05 14.31
CA THR A 67 8.69 1.20 13.79
C THR A 67 8.08 2.57 14.14
N GLY A 68 6.76 2.67 14.31
CA GLY A 68 6.09 3.88 14.77
C GLY A 68 6.25 4.17 16.26
N ASN A 69 6.70 3.18 17.04
CA ASN A 69 7.07 3.35 18.45
C ASN A 69 8.58 3.60 18.63
N CYS A 70 9.35 3.66 17.54
CA CYS A 70 10.75 4.05 17.58
C CYS A 70 10.86 5.56 17.39
N ALA A 71 11.28 6.29 18.43
CA ALA A 71 11.35 7.76 18.42
C ALA A 71 12.12 8.33 17.22
N ALA A 72 13.25 7.71 16.84
CA ALA A 72 14.05 8.14 15.70
C ALA A 72 13.38 7.96 14.34
N LEU A 73 12.51 6.95 14.19
CA LEU A 73 11.79 6.70 12.93
C LEU A 73 10.52 7.55 12.86
N GLN A 74 9.84 7.74 14.00
CA GLN A 74 8.64 8.56 14.07
C GLN A 74 8.91 10.02 13.72
N SER A 75 10.10 10.56 13.98
CA SER A 75 10.45 11.94 13.59
C SER A 75 10.68 12.13 12.09
N LEU A 76 10.85 11.05 11.32
CA LEU A 76 11.10 11.12 9.87
C LEU A 76 9.80 11.21 9.07
N ALA A 77 8.73 10.58 9.54
CA ALA A 77 7.44 10.56 8.88
C ALA A 77 6.32 10.32 9.89
N ASP A 78 5.21 11.05 9.75
CA ASP A 78 4.05 10.88 10.63
C ASP A 78 2.72 10.92 9.87
N GLU A 79 1.63 10.67 10.61
CA GLU A 79 0.26 10.67 10.09
C GLU A 79 -0.10 11.99 9.37
N PRO A 80 -1.00 11.96 8.38
CA PRO A 80 -1.73 10.79 7.87
C PRO A 80 -0.97 10.01 6.79
N GLY A 81 0.34 10.22 6.66
CA GLY A 81 1.09 9.73 5.52
C GLY A 81 0.85 10.52 4.25
N ARG A 82 1.30 9.96 3.12
CA ARG A 82 1.36 10.68 1.84
C ARG A 82 0.61 9.97 0.72
N VAL A 83 0.07 10.79 -0.17
CA VAL A 83 -0.41 10.39 -1.50
C VAL A 83 0.50 11.06 -2.53
N GLN A 84 1.34 10.25 -3.18
CA GLN A 84 2.23 10.73 -4.22
C GLN A 84 1.46 10.85 -5.53
N MET A 85 1.56 11.99 -6.20
CA MET A 85 0.86 12.25 -7.46
C MET A 85 1.69 13.12 -8.39
N ASN A 86 1.37 13.03 -9.69
CA ASN A 86 2.02 13.85 -10.70
C ASN A 86 1.60 15.33 -10.54
N PRO A 87 2.52 16.31 -10.71
CA PRO A 87 2.17 17.74 -10.62
C PRO A 87 1.07 18.17 -11.59
N ALA A 88 0.99 17.59 -12.79
CA ALA A 88 -0.05 17.93 -13.76
C ALA A 88 -1.45 17.49 -13.31
N ASP A 89 -1.56 16.34 -12.63
CA ASP A 89 -2.83 15.90 -12.07
C ASP A 89 -3.22 16.74 -10.86
N ALA A 90 -2.28 17.06 -9.99
CA ALA A 90 -2.51 17.96 -8.86
C ALA A 90 -3.00 19.35 -9.31
N GLN A 91 -2.41 19.89 -10.38
CA GLN A 91 -2.84 21.16 -10.97
C GLN A 91 -4.28 21.10 -11.48
N ARG A 92 -4.68 20.02 -12.18
CA ARG A 92 -6.06 19.82 -12.65
C ARG A 92 -7.05 19.72 -11.50
N LEU A 93 -6.63 19.13 -10.38
CA LEU A 93 -7.44 18.93 -9.18
C LEU A 93 -7.44 20.13 -8.22
N GLY A 94 -6.66 21.17 -8.49
CA GLY A 94 -6.53 22.33 -7.62
C GLY A 94 -5.82 22.05 -6.28
N SER A 95 -4.93 21.05 -6.24
CA SER A 95 -4.14 20.70 -5.05
C SER A 95 -2.70 21.15 -5.20
N ALA A 96 -2.11 21.67 -4.12
CA ALA A 96 -0.70 22.01 -4.04
C ALA A 96 0.10 20.99 -3.21
N ASP A 97 1.42 20.99 -3.40
CA ASP A 97 2.32 20.13 -2.61
C ASP A 97 2.15 20.36 -1.11
N LYS A 98 2.25 19.27 -0.35
CA LYS A 98 2.12 19.21 1.11
C LYS A 98 0.74 19.58 1.66
N GLN A 99 -0.25 19.92 0.84
CA GLN A 99 -1.63 20.09 1.31
C GLN A 99 -2.27 18.74 1.67
N LEU A 100 -3.16 18.76 2.64
CA LEU A 100 -4.03 17.62 2.92
C LEU A 100 -5.13 17.55 1.87
N VAL A 101 -5.38 16.34 1.39
CA VAL A 101 -6.37 16.01 0.38
C VAL A 101 -7.21 14.82 0.85
N TRP A 102 -8.40 14.72 0.29
CA TRP A 102 -9.20 13.51 0.38
C TRP A 102 -8.83 12.56 -0.75
N VAL A 103 -8.67 11.27 -0.42
CA VAL A 103 -8.55 10.20 -1.39
C VAL A 103 -9.70 9.24 -1.15
N SER A 104 -10.53 9.03 -2.17
CA SER A 104 -11.76 8.24 -2.06
C SER A 104 -11.84 7.19 -3.14
N SER A 105 -12.46 6.06 -2.81
CA SER A 105 -12.82 5.00 -3.75
C SER A 105 -14.28 4.63 -3.55
N ARG A 106 -14.76 3.61 -4.26
CA ARG A 106 -16.10 3.06 -4.06
C ARG A 106 -16.33 2.47 -2.66
N ARG A 107 -15.26 2.20 -1.90
CA ARG A 107 -15.32 1.53 -0.59
C ARG A 107 -15.18 2.47 0.59
N GLY A 108 -14.53 3.60 0.40
CA GLY A 108 -14.21 4.47 1.52
C GLY A 108 -13.49 5.75 1.11
N LYS A 109 -13.10 6.50 2.12
CA LYS A 109 -12.45 7.80 1.98
C LYS A 109 -11.47 8.00 3.11
N VAL A 110 -10.24 8.40 2.78
CA VAL A 110 -9.16 8.64 3.73
C VAL A 110 -8.51 10.00 3.47
N ILE A 111 -7.97 10.62 4.51
CA ILE A 111 -7.21 11.85 4.39
C ILE A 111 -5.73 11.51 4.19
N SER A 112 -5.02 12.24 3.34
CA SER A 112 -3.58 12.06 3.14
C SER A 112 -2.90 13.35 2.72
N ARG A 113 -1.59 13.45 2.89
CA ARG A 113 -0.80 14.62 2.48
C ARG A 113 -0.31 14.46 1.05
N ALA A 114 -0.62 15.42 0.18
CA ALA A 114 -0.12 15.45 -1.18
C ALA A 114 1.43 15.53 -1.19
N ASP A 115 2.06 14.69 -2.00
CA ASP A 115 3.49 14.68 -2.24
C ASP A 115 3.75 14.69 -3.75
N LEU A 116 3.95 15.88 -4.31
CA LEU A 116 4.04 16.04 -5.75
C LEU A 116 5.42 15.62 -6.26
N SER A 117 5.45 14.78 -7.30
CA SER A 117 6.72 14.36 -7.91
C SER A 117 6.55 13.96 -9.37
N ASP A 118 7.46 14.43 -10.24
CA ASP A 118 7.53 14.04 -11.65
C ASP A 118 7.92 12.57 -11.87
N ARG A 119 8.31 11.85 -10.80
CA ARG A 119 8.52 10.40 -10.83
C ARG A 119 7.19 9.63 -10.93
N ILE A 120 6.08 10.27 -10.58
CA ILE A 120 4.77 9.64 -10.57
C ILE A 120 4.15 9.76 -11.95
N ASN A 121 3.66 8.64 -12.46
CA ASN A 121 2.99 8.58 -13.75
C ASN A 121 1.68 9.41 -13.70
N PRO A 122 1.41 10.24 -14.72
CA PRO A 122 0.09 10.86 -14.86
C PRO A 122 -1.03 9.82 -14.86
N GLY A 123 -2.15 10.13 -14.20
CA GLY A 123 -3.30 9.23 -14.05
C GLY A 123 -3.17 8.19 -12.93
N ALA A 124 -2.08 8.24 -12.15
CA ALA A 124 -1.85 7.32 -11.03
C ALA A 124 -1.42 8.06 -9.76
N VAL A 125 -1.77 7.48 -8.61
CA VAL A 125 -1.36 7.93 -7.29
C VAL A 125 -0.83 6.76 -6.47
N TYR A 126 0.12 7.05 -5.60
CA TYR A 126 0.78 6.04 -4.78
C TYR A 126 0.60 6.38 -3.31
N MET A 127 0.07 5.43 -2.54
CA MET A 127 -0.04 5.54 -1.09
C MET A 127 0.59 4.32 -0.44
N THR A 128 0.97 4.48 0.82
CA THR A 128 1.64 3.43 1.57
C THR A 128 0.77 2.94 2.71
N TYR A 129 0.67 1.63 2.89
CA TYR A 129 -0.31 1.02 3.81
C TYR A 129 0.14 0.95 5.27
N GLN A 130 1.21 1.65 5.66
CA GLN A 130 1.70 1.67 7.05
C GLN A 130 1.00 2.70 7.95
N TRP A 131 0.17 3.57 7.38
CA TRP A 131 -0.49 4.66 8.08
C TRP A 131 -1.81 4.22 8.70
N TRP A 132 -2.10 4.73 9.89
CA TRP A 132 -3.29 4.38 10.64
C TRP A 132 -4.44 5.36 10.41
N VAL A 133 -4.14 6.63 10.09
CA VAL A 133 -5.16 7.64 9.73
C VAL A 133 -5.42 7.62 8.23
N GLY A 134 -4.37 7.78 7.42
CA GLY A 134 -4.46 7.68 5.95
C GLY A 134 -4.38 6.23 5.46
N ALA A 135 -5.18 5.34 6.06
CA ALA A 135 -5.12 3.90 5.85
C ALA A 135 -5.58 3.50 4.43
N CYS A 136 -4.67 3.50 3.45
CA CYS A 136 -5.03 3.28 2.05
C CYS A 136 -5.70 1.93 1.76
N ASN A 137 -5.56 0.93 2.63
CA ASN A 137 -6.25 -0.35 2.49
C ASN A 137 -7.78 -0.21 2.59
N GLU A 138 -8.29 0.83 3.27
CA GLU A 138 -9.72 1.18 3.27
C GLU A 138 -10.25 1.55 1.87
N LEU A 139 -9.34 1.86 0.93
CA LEU A 139 -9.68 2.17 -0.44
C LEU A 139 -9.56 0.97 -1.39
N THR A 140 -8.87 -0.10 -0.97
CA THR A 140 -8.50 -1.21 -1.86
C THR A 140 -9.62 -2.22 -2.05
N GLN A 141 -9.66 -2.84 -3.24
CA GLN A 141 -10.60 -3.93 -3.54
C GLN A 141 -10.23 -5.23 -2.82
N ASP A 142 -11.26 -6.04 -2.53
CA ASP A 142 -11.18 -7.34 -1.88
C ASP A 142 -11.24 -8.51 -2.89
N ASN A 143 -11.10 -8.22 -4.19
CA ASN A 143 -11.04 -9.24 -5.21
C ASN A 143 -9.79 -10.11 -5.01
N LEU A 144 -10.00 -11.43 -4.95
CA LEU A 144 -8.93 -12.38 -4.67
C LEU A 144 -8.56 -13.14 -5.95
N ASP A 145 -7.26 -13.30 -6.18
CA ASP A 145 -6.77 -14.23 -7.19
C ASP A 145 -7.38 -15.63 -6.94
N PRO A 146 -8.01 -16.26 -7.95
CA PRO A 146 -8.76 -17.50 -7.75
C PRO A 146 -7.90 -18.66 -7.24
N ILE A 147 -6.59 -18.62 -7.46
CA ILE A 147 -5.64 -19.69 -7.11
C ILE A 147 -5.04 -19.45 -5.72
N SER A 148 -4.32 -18.34 -5.54
CA SER A 148 -3.55 -18.02 -4.34
C SER A 148 -4.34 -17.30 -3.25
N LYS A 149 -5.54 -16.80 -3.59
CA LYS A 149 -6.35 -15.94 -2.71
C LYS A 149 -5.66 -14.63 -2.32
N THR A 150 -4.74 -14.13 -3.16
CA THR A 150 -4.05 -12.86 -2.94
C THR A 150 -4.90 -11.69 -3.46
N PRO A 151 -5.03 -10.58 -2.71
CA PRO A 151 -5.83 -9.43 -3.12
C PRO A 151 -5.14 -8.51 -4.16
N GLU A 152 -5.92 -7.89 -5.06
CA GLU A 152 -5.43 -6.93 -6.06
C GLU A 152 -5.25 -5.51 -5.48
N THR A 153 -4.32 -5.39 -4.54
CA THR A 153 -4.05 -4.12 -3.82
C THR A 153 -3.28 -3.07 -4.62
N LYS A 154 -2.83 -3.41 -5.83
CA LYS A 154 -1.92 -2.58 -6.64
C LYS A 154 -2.62 -1.76 -7.71
N TYR A 155 -3.94 -1.92 -7.83
CA TYR A 155 -4.73 -1.22 -8.81
C TYR A 155 -6.15 -1.02 -8.25
N CYS A 156 -6.51 0.21 -7.90
CA CYS A 156 -7.86 0.57 -7.45
C CYS A 156 -8.24 1.92 -8.05
N ALA A 157 -9.47 2.10 -8.51
CA ALA A 157 -9.89 3.39 -9.00
C ALA A 157 -10.17 4.32 -7.81
N VAL A 158 -9.60 5.52 -7.86
CA VAL A 158 -9.76 6.54 -6.82
C VAL A 158 -10.00 7.91 -7.42
N LYS A 159 -10.53 8.79 -6.58
CA LYS A 159 -10.63 10.22 -6.80
C LYS A 159 -9.88 10.95 -5.69
N VAL A 160 -9.09 11.94 -6.08
CA VAL A 160 -8.42 12.86 -5.15
C VAL A 160 -9.15 14.20 -5.18
N GLU A 161 -9.47 14.74 -4.01
CA GLU A 161 -10.19 16.00 -3.86
C GLU A 161 -9.39 16.96 -2.96
N ALA A 162 -9.15 18.18 -3.44
CA ALA A 162 -8.52 19.22 -2.66
C ALA A 162 -9.41 19.65 -1.48
N ILE A 163 -8.80 20.01 -0.35
CA ILE A 163 -9.50 20.56 0.81
C ILE A 163 -9.23 22.07 0.88
N ALA A 164 -10.27 22.89 0.82
CA ALA A 164 -10.11 24.34 0.84
C ALA A 164 -9.60 24.84 2.21
N ASP A 165 -10.20 24.38 3.30
CA ASP A 165 -9.78 24.73 4.66
C ASP A 165 -8.69 23.77 5.15
N GLN A 166 -7.44 24.09 4.83
CA GLN A 166 -6.28 23.33 5.26
C GLN A 166 -6.09 23.38 6.79
N GLN A 167 -6.49 24.45 7.46
CA GLN A 167 -6.36 24.53 8.92
C GLN A 167 -7.31 23.57 9.63
N TRP A 168 -8.52 23.40 9.08
CA TRP A 168 -9.43 22.35 9.51
C TRP A 168 -8.87 20.97 9.20
N ALA A 169 -8.32 20.75 8.01
CA ALA A 169 -7.78 19.45 7.59
C ALA A 169 -6.65 18.97 8.53
N GLU A 170 -5.73 19.88 8.89
CA GLU A 170 -4.63 19.57 9.81
C GLU A 170 -5.16 19.21 11.21
N ARG A 171 -6.14 19.98 11.71
CA ARG A 171 -6.82 19.68 12.98
C ARG A 171 -7.52 18.32 12.93
N TYR A 172 -8.23 18.03 11.84
CA TYR A 172 -8.90 16.75 11.65
C TYR A 172 -7.93 15.57 11.68
N ALA A 173 -6.83 15.63 10.92
CA ALA A 173 -5.82 14.56 10.89
C ALA A 173 -5.17 14.35 12.27
N TRP A 174 -4.86 15.45 12.96
CA TRP A 174 -4.29 15.40 14.31
C TRP A 174 -5.26 14.81 15.34
N THR A 175 -6.54 15.22 15.31
CA THR A 175 -7.58 14.69 16.19
C THR A 175 -7.81 13.21 15.93
N ALA A 176 -7.92 12.78 14.66
CA ALA A 176 -8.09 11.38 14.29
C ALA A 176 -6.95 10.50 14.83
N TYR A 177 -5.70 10.97 14.72
CA TYR A 177 -4.55 10.26 15.28
C TYR A 177 -4.60 10.20 16.81
N SER A 178 -4.86 11.34 17.45
CA SER A 178 -4.88 11.48 18.91
C SER A 178 -5.96 10.61 19.56
N ASP A 179 -7.18 10.63 19.00
CA ASP A 179 -8.31 9.85 19.48
C ASP A 179 -8.06 8.35 19.36
N MET A 180 -7.50 7.92 18.22
CA MET A 180 -7.12 6.52 18.03
C MET A 180 -6.05 6.09 19.04
N LYS A 181 -4.99 6.90 19.26
CA LYS A 181 -3.97 6.57 20.26
C LYS A 181 -4.56 6.47 21.66
N ALA A 182 -5.43 7.41 22.04
CA ALA A 182 -6.11 7.40 23.32
C ALA A 182 -6.96 6.13 23.50
N ARG A 183 -7.72 5.75 22.46
CA ARG A 183 -8.52 4.52 22.44
C ARG A 183 -7.67 3.26 22.58
N LEU A 184 -6.57 3.15 21.84
CA LEU A 184 -5.67 1.99 21.92
C LEU A 184 -4.98 1.89 23.27
N LYS A 185 -4.57 3.03 23.84
CA LYS A 185 -4.01 3.08 25.20
C LYS A 185 -5.01 2.59 26.23
N ALA A 186 -6.24 3.11 26.20
CA ALA A 186 -7.29 2.70 27.12
C ALA A 186 -7.61 1.20 27.03
N ALA A 187 -7.53 0.60 25.84
CA ALA A 187 -7.75 -0.83 25.64
C ALA A 187 -6.59 -1.72 26.11
N ALA A 188 -5.37 -1.17 26.21
CA ALA A 188 -4.19 -1.89 26.69
C ALA A 188 -4.03 -1.84 28.22
N ASP A 189 -4.66 -0.86 28.88
CA ASP A 189 -4.66 -0.68 30.33
C ASP A 189 -5.74 -1.56 31.03
N VAL A 190 -6.37 -2.49 30.31
CA VAL A 190 -7.35 -3.49 30.78
C VAL A 190 -6.71 -4.88 30.83
#